data_AF-A0A7W0RKV0-F1
#
_entry.id   AF-A0A7W0RKV0-F1
#
_cell.length_a   1.000
_cell.length_b   1.000
_cell.length_c   1.000
_cell.angle_alpha   90.00
_cell.angle_beta   90.00
_cell.angle_gamma   90.00
#
_symmetry.space_group_name_H-M   'P 1'
#
loop_
_entity.id
_entity.type
_entity.pdbx_description
1 polymer ?
#
loop_
_entity_poly.entity_id
_entity_poly.type
_entity_poly.pdbx_seq_one_letter_code
_entity_poly.pdbx_strand_id
1 'polypeptide(L)' 'IAEETERVVAERTYGTFSRQVFLGETLDVEKLSADYDAGVLSIKIPIAEQAKPRKIAVGGSSGRHQIAG' A
#
# COMPACT_ATOMS: atom_id res chain seq x y z
N ILE A 1 -23.25 42.78 8.23
CA ILE A 1 -24.00 42.15 7.13
C ILE A 1 -22.95 41.49 6.26
N ALA A 2 -22.85 40.17 6.30
CA ALA A 2 -21.86 39.46 5.48
C ALA A 2 -22.30 39.59 4.02
N GLU A 3 -21.41 40.08 3.17
CA GLU A 3 -21.65 40.32 1.76
C GLU A 3 -21.81 38.96 1.06
N GLU A 4 -23.00 38.69 0.53
CA GLU A 4 -23.32 37.43 -0.14
C GLU A 4 -22.64 37.44 -1.52
N THR A 5 -21.50 36.75 -1.62
CA THR A 5 -20.74 36.64 -2.88
C THR A 5 -21.40 35.57 -3.76
N GLU A 6 -22.03 35.98 -4.86
CA GLU A 6 -22.63 35.08 -5.84
C GLU A 6 -21.55 34.35 -6.64
N ARG A 7 -21.58 33.01 -6.60
CA ARG A 7 -20.59 32.17 -7.28
C ARG A 7 -21.00 31.94 -8.74
N VAL A 8 -20.28 32.57 -9.67
CA VAL A 8 -20.58 32.48 -11.11
C VAL A 8 -20.13 31.14 -11.74
N VAL A 9 -18.99 30.57 -11.31
CA VAL A 9 -18.48 29.27 -11.79
C VAL A 9 -17.81 28.48 -10.66
N ALA A 10 -17.95 27.15 -10.68
CA ALA A 10 -17.39 26.24 -9.68
C ALA A 10 -16.69 25.02 -10.32
N GLU A 11 -15.44 25.19 -10.75
CA GLU A 11 -14.68 24.11 -11.41
C GLU A 11 -14.07 23.11 -10.41
N ARG A 12 -13.65 23.60 -9.25
CA ARG A 12 -13.08 22.75 -8.19
C ARG A 12 -14.20 22.07 -7.42
N THR A 13 -14.13 20.75 -7.34
CA THR A 13 -14.99 19.97 -6.46
C THR A 13 -14.78 20.40 -5.02
N TYR A 14 -15.86 20.53 -4.27
CA TYR A 14 -15.86 20.90 -2.86
C TYR A 14 -16.87 20.03 -2.10
N GLY A 15 -16.69 19.90 -0.79
CA GLY A 15 -17.52 19.06 0.08
C GLY A 15 -16.73 17.91 0.70
N THR A 16 -17.45 16.87 1.13
CA THR A 16 -16.85 15.70 1.76
C THR A 16 -16.33 14.73 0.70
N PHE A 17 -15.09 14.29 0.86
CA PHE A 17 -14.45 13.31 -0.02
C PHE A 17 -14.21 12.01 0.76
N SER A 18 -14.49 10.88 0.14
CA SER A 18 -14.16 9.56 0.67
C SER A 18 -13.64 8.65 -0.44
N ARG A 19 -12.65 7.81 -0.09
CA ARG A 19 -12.08 6.80 -0.99
C ARG A 19 -11.73 5.57 -0.18
N GLN A 20 -12.14 4.41 -0.68
CA GLN A 20 -11.75 3.12 -0.13
C GLN A 20 -10.80 2.43 -1.11
N VAL A 21 -9.77 1.80 -0.59
CA VAL A 21 -8.78 1.04 -1.36
C VAL A 21 -8.65 -0.33 -0.72
N PHE A 22 -8.62 -1.38 -1.53
CA PHE A 22 -8.37 -2.74 -1.07
C PHE A 22 -6.86 -2.97 -0.97
N LEU A 23 -6.42 -3.46 0.19
CA LEU A 23 -5.02 -3.75 0.47
C LEU A 23 -4.79 -5.27 0.35
N GLY A 24 -3.63 -5.65 -0.16
CA GLY A 24 -3.22 -7.05 -0.18
C GLY A 24 -2.89 -7.57 1.23
N GLU A 25 -2.93 -8.88 1.40
CA GLU A 25 -2.68 -9.56 2.69
C GLU A 25 -1.24 -9.41 3.20
N THR A 26 -0.32 -8.99 2.33
CA THR A 26 1.10 -8.86 2.61
C THR A 26 1.49 -7.52 3.23
N LEU A 27 0.52 -6.65 3.53
CA LEU A 27 0.76 -5.31 4.08
C LEU A 27 0.50 -5.28 5.58
N ASP A 28 1.38 -4.64 6.33
CA ASP A 28 1.27 -4.45 7.78
C ASP A 28 0.56 -3.12 8.07
N VAL A 29 -0.77 -3.19 8.17
CA VAL A 29 -1.64 -2.04 8.42
C VAL A 29 -1.50 -1.47 9.84
N GLU A 30 -0.99 -2.24 10.79
CA GLU A 30 -0.76 -1.75 12.16
C GLU A 30 0.38 -0.74 12.22
N LYS A 31 1.30 -0.80 11.26
CA LYS A 31 2.46 0.09 11.15
C LYS A 31 2.34 1.13 10.02
N LEU A 32 1.13 1.47 9.60
CA LEU A 32 0.92 2.50 8.59
C LEU A 32 1.35 3.88 9.12
N SER A 33 1.84 4.73 8.22
CA SER A 33 2.06 6.16 8.48
C SER A 33 1.39 7.01 7.42
N ALA A 34 1.02 8.23 7.80
CA ALA A 34 0.35 9.18 6.92
C ALA A 34 0.98 10.57 7.08
N ASP A 35 1.29 11.20 5.95
CA ASP A 35 1.84 12.55 5.86
C ASP A 35 0.93 13.38 4.94
N TYR A 36 0.65 14.64 5.31
CA TYR A 36 -0.06 15.58 4.45
C TYR A 36 0.80 16.80 4.20
N ASP A 37 1.20 16.99 2.95
CA ASP A 37 2.04 18.10 2.53
C ASP A 37 1.63 18.61 1.16
N ALA A 38 1.67 19.94 0.97
CA ALA A 38 1.35 20.63 -0.28
C ALA A 38 0.05 20.16 -0.99
N GLY A 39 -0.99 19.79 -0.21
CA GLY A 39 -2.28 19.35 -0.77
C GLY A 39 -2.40 17.83 -1.02
N VAL A 40 -1.37 17.05 -0.70
CA VAL A 40 -1.30 15.61 -1.00
C VAL A 40 -1.25 14.79 0.29
N LEU A 41 -2.21 13.87 0.44
CA LEU A 41 -2.19 12.85 1.49
C LEU A 41 -1.39 11.64 1.02
N SER A 42 -0.23 11.42 1.63
CA SER A 42 0.66 10.28 1.36
C SER A 42 0.49 9.23 2.46
N ILE A 43 0.05 8.03 2.08
CA ILE A 43 -0.10 6.89 3.00
C ILE A 43 1.00 5.88 2.70
N LYS A 44 1.83 5.56 3.69
CA LYS A 44 2.92 4.56 3.57
C LYS A 44 2.56 3.35 4.42
N ILE A 45 2.51 2.18 3.79
CA ILE A 45 2.19 0.91 4.46
C ILE A 45 3.36 -0.06 4.22
N PRO A 46 4.06 -0.51 5.27
CA PRO A 46 5.14 -1.46 5.12
C PRO A 46 4.61 -2.84 4.69
N ILE A 47 5.48 -3.60 4.04
CA ILE A 47 5.22 -5.02 3.75
C ILE A 47 5.44 -5.81 5.04
N ALA A 48 4.49 -6.67 5.39
CA ALA A 48 4.56 -7.57 6.52
C ALA A 48 5.81 -8.47 6.43
N GLU A 49 6.51 -8.68 7.55
CA GLU A 49 7.75 -9.47 7.60
C GLU A 49 7.56 -10.90 7.08
N GLN A 50 6.38 -11.50 7.29
CA GLN A 50 6.02 -12.83 6.82
C GLN A 50 5.89 -12.91 5.29
N ALA A 51 5.64 -11.77 4.64
CA ALA A 51 5.52 -11.67 3.19
C ALA A 51 6.86 -11.41 2.49
N LYS A 52 7.95 -11.19 3.23
CA LYS A 52 9.28 -11.09 2.63
C LYS A 52 9.69 -12.47 2.08
N PRO A 53 10.20 -12.55 0.84
CA PRO A 53 10.61 -13.82 0.25
C PRO A 53 11.73 -14.46 1.07
N ARG A 54 11.49 -15.68 1.57
CA ARG A 54 12.49 -16.44 2.33
C ARG A 54 13.40 -17.20 1.37
N LYS A 55 14.72 -17.09 1.57
CA LYS A 55 15.70 -17.90 0.85
C LYS A 55 15.64 -19.35 1.37
N ILE A 56 15.21 -20.29 0.53
CA ILE A 56 15.27 -21.72 0.84
C ILE A 56 16.67 -22.24 0.50
N ALA A 57 17.37 -22.82 1.48
CA ALA A 57 18.64 -23.51 1.22
C ALA A 57 18.36 -24.89 0.63
N VAL A 58 18.90 -25.17 -0.56
CA VAL A 58 18.85 -26.52 -1.15
C VAL A 58 19.99 -27.34 -0.52
N GLY A 59 19.64 -28.32 0.32
CA GLY A 59 20.59 -29.29 0.85
C GLY A 59 20.93 -30.34 -0.20
N GLY A 60 22.22 -30.47 -0.55
CA GLY A 60 22.69 -31.55 -1.41
C GLY A 60 22.91 -32.82 -0.57
N SER A 61 22.07 -33.84 -0.73
CA SER A 61 22.44 -35.18 -0.25
C SER A 61 23.50 -35.73 -1.22
N SER A 62 24.67 -36.07 -0.69
CA SER A 62 25.79 -36.63 -1.45
C SER A 62 25.57 -38.12 -1.76
N GLY A 63 24.36 -38.50 -2.16
CA GLY A 63 24.02 -39.84 -2.61
C GLY A 63 23.81 -39.83 -4.11
N ARG A 64 24.80 -40.28 -4.89
CA ARG A 64 24.64 -40.50 -6.33
C ARG A 64 23.60 -41.61 -6.53
N HIS A 65 22.35 -41.25 -6.80
CA HIS A 65 21.32 -42.20 -7.23
C HIS A 65 21.31 -42.24 -8.76
N GLN A 66 21.91 -43.28 -9.33
CA GLN A 66 21.81 -43.56 -10.75
C GLN A 66 20.49 -44.30 -10.99
N ILE A 67 19.61 -43.70 -11.78
CA ILE A 67 18.41 -44.37 -12.31
C ILE A 67 18.87 -45.30 -13.44
N ALA A 68 18.71 -46.60 -13.23
CA ALA A 68 18.95 -47.61 -14.26
C ALA A 68 17.86 -47.51 -15.33
N GLY A 69 18.29 -47.48 -16.60
CA GLY A 69 17.41 -47.52 -17.77
C GLY A 69 16.98 -48.93 -18.14
#